data_AF-A0A813H5R7-F1
#
_entry.id   AF-A0A813H5R7-F1
#
_cell.length_a   1.000
_cell.length_b   1.000
_cell.length_c   1.000
_cell.angle_alpha   90.00
_cell.angle_beta   90.00
_cell.angle_gamma   90.00
#
_symmetry.space_group_name_H-M   'P 1'
#
loop_
_entity.id
_entity.type
_entity.pdbx_description
1 polymer ?
#
loop_
_entity_poly.entity_id
_entity_poly.type
_entity_poly.pdbx_seq_one_letter_code
_entity_poly.pdbx_strand_id
1 'polypeptide(L)'
;FRSSGDARREAAALTAVAEAHIARKEPTAARAAARQSVELLQELKDTAGEKSALQLLVRSELMDSGSSETAMQTAKEVVDRFRGEGDRRNEALALQTVARTHIAKKEYLRAARVAQDAQKILSELGDTQGEIEMLRTAVDAHLARPEKDGKEDALRVATDALSSFHRAGNGRGEALGLSILAQVYVQRLEPETAVHVVRDAVALLRKLG
;
A
#
# COMPACT_ATOMS: atom_id res chain seq x y z
N PHE A 1 3.23 -28.49 23.17
CA PHE A 1 3.86 -28.19 21.88
C PHE A 1 2.76 -28.09 20.82
N ARG A 2 2.47 -26.89 20.30
CA ARG A 2 1.63 -26.75 19.10
C ARG A 2 2.46 -27.21 17.90
N SER A 3 1.86 -27.93 16.95
CA SER A 3 2.52 -28.21 15.69
C SER A 3 2.60 -26.92 14.85
N SER A 4 3.62 -26.79 13.99
CA SER A 4 3.75 -25.63 13.08
C SER A 4 2.51 -25.44 12.19
N GLY A 5 1.84 -26.55 11.83
CA GLY A 5 0.58 -26.52 11.07
C GLY A 5 -0.58 -25.91 11.83
N ASP A 6 -0.68 -26.17 13.15
CA ASP A 6 -1.73 -25.60 13.98
C ASP A 6 -1.52 -24.11 14.22
N ALA A 7 -0.27 -23.69 14.46
CA ALA A 7 0.08 -22.29 14.64
C ALA A 7 -0.20 -21.45 13.38
N ARG A 8 0.09 -21.96 12.18
CA ARG A 8 -0.22 -21.25 10.92
C ARG A 8 -1.73 -21.10 10.71
N ARG A 9 -2.52 -22.13 11.02
CA ARG A 9 -3.99 -22.08 10.95
C ARG A 9 -4.57 -21.10 11.96
N GLU A 10 -4.01 -21.06 13.17
CA GLU A 10 -4.38 -20.13 14.22
C GLU A 10 -4.11 -18.68 13.82
N ALA A 11 -2.93 -18.39 13.27
CA ALA A 11 -2.61 -17.06 12.75
C ALA A 11 -3.57 -16.62 11.63
N ALA A 12 -3.86 -17.52 10.68
CA ALA A 12 -4.83 -17.23 9.61
C ALA A 12 -6.24 -16.97 10.19
N ALA A 13 -6.67 -17.71 11.20
CA ALA A 13 -7.93 -17.48 11.89
C ALA A 13 -7.94 -16.12 12.61
N LEU A 14 -6.87 -15.75 13.29
CA LEU A 14 -6.74 -14.45 13.95
C LEU A 14 -6.75 -13.28 12.96
N THR A 15 -6.12 -13.44 11.79
CA THR A 15 -6.20 -12.48 10.68
C THR A 15 -7.66 -12.27 10.24
N ALA A 16 -8.41 -13.36 10.03
CA ALA A 16 -9.82 -13.27 9.66
C ALA A 16 -10.70 -12.67 10.77
N VAL A 17 -10.42 -12.96 12.04
CA VAL A 17 -11.10 -12.35 13.20
C VAL A 17 -10.85 -10.84 13.24
N ALA A 18 -9.60 -10.40 13.01
CA ALA A 18 -9.27 -8.99 12.95
C ALA A 18 -10.02 -8.27 11.81
N GLU A 19 -10.10 -8.88 10.62
CA GLU A 19 -10.89 -8.35 9.50
C GLU A 19 -12.38 -8.20 9.86
N ALA A 20 -12.97 -9.22 10.48
CA ALA A 20 -14.37 -9.20 10.89
C ALA A 20 -14.65 -8.09 11.91
N HIS A 21 -13.79 -7.91 12.91
CA HIS A 21 -13.93 -6.81 13.86
C HIS A 21 -13.75 -5.43 13.22
N ILE A 22 -12.85 -5.28 12.24
CA ILE A 22 -12.73 -4.04 11.47
C ILE A 22 -14.03 -3.74 10.71
N ALA A 23 -14.60 -4.74 10.05
CA ALA A 23 -15.88 -4.58 9.35
C ALA A 23 -17.02 -4.18 10.30
N ARG A 24 -16.98 -4.67 11.55
CA ARG A 24 -17.92 -4.31 12.62
C ARG A 24 -17.62 -2.98 13.33
N LYS A 25 -16.55 -2.28 12.96
CA LYS A 25 -16.08 -1.06 13.63
C LYS A 25 -15.74 -1.26 15.10
N GLU A 26 -15.14 -2.40 15.42
CA GLU A 26 -14.68 -2.79 16.77
C GLU A 26 -13.14 -2.74 16.84
N PRO A 27 -12.52 -1.54 16.87
CA PRO A 27 -11.08 -1.38 16.70
C PRO A 27 -10.25 -2.08 17.77
N THR A 28 -10.71 -2.09 19.02
CA THR A 28 -9.98 -2.73 20.14
C THR A 28 -9.87 -4.25 19.95
N ALA A 29 -10.97 -4.90 19.56
CA ALA A 29 -10.98 -6.35 19.33
C ALA A 29 -10.18 -6.71 18.07
N ALA A 30 -10.30 -5.91 17.01
CA ALA A 30 -9.48 -6.04 15.81
C ALA A 30 -7.98 -5.94 16.13
N ARG A 31 -7.58 -4.96 16.94
CA ARG A 31 -6.19 -4.75 17.34
C ARG A 31 -5.63 -5.94 18.10
N ALA A 32 -6.41 -6.48 19.03
CA ALA A 32 -5.99 -7.64 19.82
C ALA A 32 -5.75 -8.86 18.92
N ALA A 33 -6.70 -9.18 18.03
CA ALA A 33 -6.57 -10.30 17.11
C ALA A 33 -5.41 -10.12 16.11
N ALA A 34 -5.28 -8.92 15.53
CA ALA A 34 -4.21 -8.62 14.60
C ALA A 34 -2.83 -8.73 15.25
N ARG A 35 -2.66 -8.23 16.49
CA ARG A 35 -1.40 -8.31 17.23
C ARG A 35 -0.99 -9.75 17.51
N GLN A 36 -1.91 -10.58 17.99
CA GLN A 36 -1.64 -12.02 18.19
C GLN A 36 -1.26 -12.72 16.88
N SER A 37 -1.92 -12.35 15.77
CA SER A 37 -1.57 -12.89 14.46
C SER A 37 -0.15 -12.48 14.04
N VAL A 38 0.25 -11.23 14.26
CA VAL A 38 1.61 -10.74 13.95
C VAL A 38 2.64 -11.53 14.75
N GLU A 39 2.45 -11.66 16.05
CA GLU A 39 3.37 -12.40 16.95
C GLU A 39 3.58 -13.85 16.47
N LEU A 40 2.49 -14.58 16.18
CA LEU A 40 2.58 -15.95 15.67
C LEU A 40 3.27 -16.03 14.30
N LEU A 41 3.00 -15.09 13.40
CA LEU A 41 3.60 -15.09 12.06
C LEU A 41 5.09 -14.74 12.10
N GLN A 42 5.51 -13.91 13.05
CA GLN A 42 6.93 -13.67 13.35
C GLN A 42 7.63 -14.93 13.86
N GLU A 43 7.02 -15.64 14.82
CA GLU A 43 7.56 -16.92 15.33
C GLU A 43 7.69 -17.97 14.22
N LEU A 44 6.73 -17.99 13.29
CA LEU A 44 6.72 -18.88 12.13
C LEU A 44 7.65 -18.43 10.99
N LYS A 45 8.23 -17.22 11.08
CA LYS A 45 8.98 -16.56 9.99
C LYS A 45 8.18 -16.49 8.68
N ASP A 46 6.87 -16.28 8.79
CA ASP A 46 5.95 -16.14 7.67
C ASP A 46 5.76 -14.66 7.35
N THR A 47 6.68 -14.10 6.55
CA THR A 47 6.71 -12.66 6.26
C THR A 47 5.50 -12.18 5.45
N ALA A 48 4.97 -13.03 4.57
CA ALA A 48 3.80 -12.69 3.75
C ALA A 48 2.53 -12.61 4.61
N GLY A 49 2.36 -13.56 5.53
CA GLY A 49 1.31 -13.49 6.53
C GLY A 49 1.49 -12.30 7.45
N GLU A 50 2.71 -12.08 7.96
CA GLU A 50 3.02 -11.00 8.89
C GLU A 50 2.63 -9.64 8.32
N LYS A 51 2.97 -9.36 7.06
CA LYS A 51 2.54 -8.13 6.36
C LYS A 51 1.03 -7.93 6.43
N SER A 52 0.27 -8.97 6.11
CA SER A 52 -1.19 -8.91 6.08
C SER A 52 -1.76 -8.61 7.47
N ALA A 53 -1.25 -9.29 8.50
CA ALA A 53 -1.63 -9.04 9.88
C ALA A 53 -1.23 -7.64 10.37
N LEU A 54 -0.04 -7.14 9.98
CA LEU A 54 0.42 -5.78 10.30
C LEU A 54 -0.46 -4.69 9.67
N GLN A 55 -0.91 -4.89 8.43
CA GLN A 55 -1.85 -3.97 7.79
C GLN A 55 -3.17 -3.90 8.54
N LEU A 56 -3.66 -5.03 9.07
CA LEU A 56 -4.86 -5.08 9.90
C LEU A 56 -4.63 -4.41 11.26
N LEU A 57 -3.46 -4.63 11.87
CA LEU A 57 -3.08 -4.01 13.14
C LEU A 57 -3.09 -2.49 13.00
N VAL A 58 -2.38 -1.93 12.02
CA VAL A 58 -2.36 -0.47 11.81
C VAL A 58 -3.73 0.06 11.40
N ARG A 59 -4.49 -0.66 10.57
CA ARG A 59 -5.87 -0.27 10.23
C ARG A 59 -6.75 -0.18 11.48
N SER A 60 -6.64 -1.14 12.40
CA SER A 60 -7.39 -1.14 13.65
C SER A 60 -6.98 0.00 14.59
N GLU A 61 -5.69 0.33 14.63
CA GLU A 61 -5.15 1.46 15.42
C GLU A 61 -5.59 2.82 14.85
N LEU A 62 -5.69 2.95 13.52
CA LEU A 62 -6.18 4.16 12.86
C LEU A 62 -7.69 4.40 13.04
N MET A 63 -8.47 3.34 13.27
CA MET A 63 -9.92 3.45 13.49
C MET A 63 -10.25 3.99 14.89
N ASP A 64 -9.34 3.85 15.84
CA ASP A 64 -9.45 4.44 17.16
C ASP A 64 -8.85 5.86 17.12
N SER A 65 -9.70 6.87 17.28
CA SER A 65 -9.36 8.28 17.11
C SER A 65 -8.21 8.78 18.01
N GLY A 66 -7.85 8.04 19.06
CA GLY A 66 -6.69 8.34 19.93
C GLY A 66 -5.39 7.59 19.58
N SER A 67 -5.42 6.63 18.66
CA SER A 67 -4.33 5.67 18.46
C SER A 67 -3.49 5.92 17.19
N SER A 68 -3.59 7.10 16.56
CA SER A 68 -2.82 7.44 15.35
C SER A 68 -1.31 7.52 15.58
N GLU A 69 -0.87 7.88 16.79
CA GLU A 69 0.54 7.85 17.18
C GLU A 69 1.03 6.42 17.36
N THR A 70 0.21 5.55 17.96
CA THR A 70 0.51 4.11 18.08
C THR A 70 0.64 3.47 16.70
N ALA A 71 -0.30 3.74 15.79
CA ALA A 71 -0.25 3.29 14.40
C ALA A 71 1.05 3.71 13.69
N MET A 72 1.49 4.95 13.90
CA MET A 72 2.75 5.44 13.35
C MET A 72 3.97 4.76 13.97
N GLN A 73 3.95 4.55 15.29
CA GLN A 73 5.03 3.89 16.01
C GLN A 73 5.18 2.43 15.56
N THR A 74 4.09 1.66 15.56
CA THR A 74 4.04 0.28 15.05
C THR A 74 4.58 0.20 13.62
N ALA A 75 4.13 1.09 12.72
CA ALA A 75 4.57 1.07 11.33
C ALA A 75 6.07 1.39 11.18
N LYS A 76 6.63 2.32 11.98
CA LYS A 76 8.06 2.65 11.96
C LYS A 76 8.93 1.52 12.50
N GLU A 77 8.54 0.89 13.60
CA GLU A 77 9.26 -0.24 14.18
C GLU A 77 9.39 -1.39 13.18
N VAL A 78 8.32 -1.68 12.43
CA VAL A 78 8.32 -2.69 11.37
C VAL A 78 9.27 -2.30 10.24
N VAL A 79 9.25 -1.03 9.79
CA VAL A 79 10.17 -0.54 8.75
C VAL A 79 11.62 -0.69 9.19
N ASP A 80 11.95 -0.27 10.40
CA ASP A 80 13.31 -0.33 10.93
C ASP A 80 13.78 -1.78 11.13
N ARG A 81 12.87 -2.67 11.54
CA ARG A 81 13.14 -4.11 11.64
C ARG A 81 13.48 -4.72 10.28
N PHE A 82 12.62 -4.56 9.27
CA PHE A 82 12.88 -5.10 7.94
C PHE A 82 14.12 -4.49 7.28
N ARG A 83 14.36 -3.20 7.51
CA ARG A 83 15.60 -2.55 7.07
C ARG A 83 16.84 -3.17 7.73
N GLY A 84 16.80 -3.40 9.04
CA GLY A 84 17.89 -4.03 9.79
C GLY A 84 18.15 -5.48 9.39
N GLU A 85 17.10 -6.21 9.00
CA GLU A 85 17.18 -7.57 8.45
C GLU A 85 17.65 -7.61 6.99
N GLY A 86 17.68 -6.47 6.30
CA GLY A 86 17.98 -6.38 4.87
C GLY A 86 16.82 -6.85 3.97
N ASP A 87 15.62 -7.05 4.51
CA ASP A 87 14.43 -7.44 3.77
C ASP A 87 13.80 -6.21 3.08
N ARG A 88 14.41 -5.82 1.96
CA ARG A 88 14.01 -4.65 1.18
C ARG A 88 12.57 -4.71 0.69
N ARG A 89 12.08 -5.90 0.35
CA ARG A 89 10.70 -6.07 -0.14
C ARG A 89 9.72 -5.74 0.98
N ASN A 90 9.92 -6.31 2.17
CA ASN A 90 9.02 -6.06 3.29
C ASN A 90 9.22 -4.67 3.92
N GLU A 91 10.42 -4.08 3.82
CA GLU A 91 10.66 -2.66 4.12
C GLU A 91 9.71 -1.76 3.30
N ALA A 92 9.68 -1.95 1.98
CA ALA A 92 8.82 -1.16 1.09
C ALA A 92 7.33 -1.36 1.38
N LEU A 93 6.94 -2.60 1.66
CA LEU A 93 5.55 -2.92 2.00
C LEU A 93 5.14 -2.37 3.37
N ALA A 94 6.07 -2.24 4.33
CA ALA A 94 5.83 -1.57 5.60
C ALA A 94 5.74 -0.04 5.44
N LEU A 95 6.52 0.55 4.52
CA LEU A 95 6.40 1.98 4.17
C LEU A 95 5.02 2.31 3.59
N GLN A 96 4.35 1.39 2.89
CA GLN A 96 2.94 1.57 2.49
C GLN A 96 2.05 1.87 3.70
N THR A 97 2.24 1.13 4.78
CA THR A 97 1.48 1.30 6.01
C THR A 97 1.74 2.67 6.64
N VAL A 98 3.01 3.12 6.66
CA VAL A 98 3.38 4.48 7.09
C VAL A 98 2.70 5.55 6.22
N ALA A 99 2.71 5.38 4.89
CA ALA A 99 2.05 6.32 3.98
C ALA A 99 0.54 6.41 4.23
N ARG A 100 -0.14 5.27 4.44
CA ARG A 100 -1.58 5.26 4.77
C ARG A 100 -1.88 5.91 6.11
N THR A 101 -1.02 5.74 7.12
CA THR A 101 -1.12 6.44 8.41
C THR A 101 -1.00 7.95 8.21
N HIS A 102 -0.08 8.42 7.36
CA HIS A 102 0.01 9.84 7.01
C HIS A 102 -1.25 10.35 6.29
N ILE A 103 -1.85 9.57 5.37
CA ILE A 103 -3.12 9.93 4.72
C ILE A 103 -4.23 10.09 5.76
N ALA A 104 -4.37 9.15 6.70
CA ALA A 104 -5.37 9.22 7.77
C ALA A 104 -5.19 10.46 8.66
N LYS A 105 -3.94 10.88 8.87
CA LYS A 105 -3.58 12.11 9.58
C LYS A 105 -3.65 13.39 8.74
N LYS A 106 -4.09 13.30 7.47
CA LYS A 106 -4.12 14.39 6.48
C LYS A 106 -2.73 14.99 6.16
N GLU A 107 -1.66 14.24 6.42
CA GLU A 107 -0.28 14.60 6.12
C GLU A 107 0.11 14.18 4.69
N TYR A 108 -0.68 14.63 3.71
CA TYR A 108 -0.68 14.10 2.34
C TYR A 108 0.68 14.15 1.62
N LEU A 109 1.43 15.25 1.76
CA LEU A 109 2.75 15.37 1.14
C LEU A 109 3.78 14.39 1.74
N ARG A 110 3.67 14.10 3.04
CA ARG A 110 4.50 13.08 3.71
C ARG A 110 4.11 11.69 3.21
N ALA A 111 2.82 11.40 3.10
CA ALA A 111 2.33 10.14 2.55
C ALA A 111 2.85 9.89 1.13
N ALA A 112 2.74 10.89 0.24
CA ALA A 112 3.23 10.80 -1.13
C ALA A 112 4.73 10.51 -1.19
N ARG A 113 5.55 11.22 -0.39
CA ARG A 113 7.00 11.00 -0.33
C ARG A 113 7.33 9.58 0.13
N VAL A 114 6.72 9.11 1.22
CA VAL A 114 6.94 7.76 1.75
C VAL A 114 6.55 6.69 0.73
N ALA A 115 5.42 6.88 0.04
CA ALA A 115 5.00 5.97 -1.03
C ALA A 115 6.00 5.95 -2.21
N GLN A 116 6.55 7.10 -2.60
CA GLN A 116 7.58 7.18 -3.64
C GLN A 116 8.90 6.51 -3.23
N ASP A 117 9.31 6.66 -1.97
CA ASP A 117 10.48 5.96 -1.43
C ASP A 117 10.26 4.43 -1.52
N ALA A 118 9.10 3.95 -1.10
CA ALA A 118 8.73 2.53 -1.22
C ALA A 118 8.66 2.05 -2.68
N GLN A 119 8.11 2.87 -3.58
CA GLN A 119 8.04 2.57 -5.01
C GLN A 119 9.45 2.38 -5.59
N LYS A 120 10.40 3.23 -5.22
CA LYS A 120 11.80 3.12 -5.67
C LYS A 120 12.41 1.78 -5.25
N ILE A 121 12.20 1.37 -4.00
CA ILE A 121 12.69 0.07 -3.50
C ILE A 121 12.10 -1.08 -4.32
N LEU A 122 10.79 -1.05 -4.59
CA LEU A 122 10.10 -2.11 -5.34
C LEU A 122 10.55 -2.15 -6.82
N SER A 123 10.88 -0.98 -7.39
CA SER A 123 11.47 -0.86 -8.72
C SER A 123 12.86 -1.48 -8.80
N GLU A 124 13.72 -1.23 -7.81
CA GLU A 124 15.04 -1.89 -7.69
C GLU A 124 14.92 -3.42 -7.58
N LEU A 125 13.81 -3.92 -7.05
CA LEU A 125 13.51 -5.35 -6.91
C LEU A 125 12.78 -5.97 -8.11
N GLY A 126 12.36 -5.16 -9.11
CA GLY A 126 11.54 -5.61 -10.23
C GLY A 126 10.10 -6.01 -9.84
N ASP A 127 9.60 -5.59 -8.68
CA ASP A 127 8.23 -5.88 -8.23
C ASP A 127 7.23 -4.86 -8.80
N THR A 128 6.81 -5.11 -10.03
CA THR A 128 5.85 -4.26 -10.75
C THR A 128 4.52 -4.10 -10.02
N GLN A 129 4.04 -5.14 -9.33
CA GLN A 129 2.76 -5.06 -8.63
C GLN A 129 2.88 -4.15 -7.40
N GLY A 130 3.96 -4.31 -6.64
CA GLY A 130 4.28 -3.43 -5.52
C GLY A 130 4.49 -1.98 -5.95
N GLU A 131 5.21 -1.74 -7.05
CA GLU A 131 5.39 -0.40 -7.61
C GLU A 131 4.06 0.28 -7.93
N ILE A 132 3.11 -0.44 -8.53
CA ILE A 132 1.77 0.07 -8.85
C ILE A 132 0.94 0.36 -7.60
N GLU A 133 1.05 -0.47 -6.57
CA GLU A 133 0.39 -0.22 -5.28
C GLU A 133 0.92 1.06 -4.61
N MET A 134 2.23 1.31 -4.69
CA MET A 134 2.84 2.51 -4.13
C MET A 134 2.51 3.75 -4.97
N LEU A 135 2.51 3.63 -6.30
CA LEU A 135 2.08 4.68 -7.20
C LEU A 135 0.64 5.13 -6.89
N ARG A 136 -0.27 4.16 -6.71
CA ARG A 136 -1.65 4.44 -6.33
C ARG A 136 -1.73 5.18 -5.00
N THR A 137 -0.96 4.75 -4.01
CA THR A 137 -0.92 5.39 -2.69
C THR A 137 -0.43 6.84 -2.78
N ALA A 138 0.60 7.12 -3.59
CA ALA A 138 1.09 8.48 -3.82
C ALA A 138 0.06 9.36 -4.54
N VAL A 139 -0.60 8.82 -5.57
CA VAL A 139 -1.66 9.50 -6.32
C VAL A 139 -2.86 9.81 -5.42
N ASP A 140 -3.34 8.82 -4.65
CA ASP A 140 -4.45 9.01 -3.71
C ASP A 140 -4.12 10.05 -2.65
N ALA A 141 -2.88 10.09 -2.14
CA ALA A 141 -2.42 11.12 -1.22
C ALA A 141 -2.51 12.52 -1.85
N HIS A 142 -2.06 12.68 -3.10
CA HIS A 142 -2.16 13.96 -3.81
C HIS A 142 -3.62 14.36 -4.12
N LEU A 143 -4.47 13.40 -4.51
CA LEU A 143 -5.88 13.65 -4.78
C LEU A 143 -6.69 13.99 -3.53
N ALA A 144 -6.28 13.51 -2.35
CA ALA A 144 -6.91 13.84 -1.08
C ALA A 144 -6.60 15.26 -0.58
N ARG A 145 -5.66 15.97 -1.22
CA ARG A 145 -5.35 17.36 -0.90
C ARG A 145 -6.49 18.28 -1.36
N PRO A 146 -7.00 19.17 -0.48
CA PRO A 146 -8.10 20.07 -0.83
C PRO A 146 -7.67 21.21 -1.76
N GLU A 147 -6.37 21.47 -1.92
CA GLU A 147 -5.87 22.52 -2.81
C GLU A 147 -5.92 22.12 -4.29
N LYS A 148 -6.04 23.12 -5.19
CA LYS A 148 -6.06 22.90 -6.66
C LYS A 148 -4.83 22.13 -7.17
N ASP A 149 -3.70 22.29 -6.51
CA ASP A 149 -2.42 21.69 -6.92
C ASP A 149 -2.38 20.17 -6.72
N GLY A 150 -3.26 19.59 -5.89
CA GLY A 150 -3.28 18.16 -5.61
C GLY A 150 -3.52 17.31 -6.87
N LYS A 151 -4.40 17.76 -7.76
CA LYS A 151 -4.70 17.06 -9.02
C LYS A 151 -3.56 17.18 -10.05
N GLU A 152 -2.86 18.30 -10.07
CA GLU A 152 -1.69 18.51 -10.94
C GLU A 152 -0.50 17.67 -10.45
N ASP A 153 -0.25 17.62 -9.15
CA ASP A 153 0.78 16.74 -8.60
C ASP A 153 0.45 15.25 -8.82
N ALA A 154 -0.81 14.85 -8.64
CA ALA A 154 -1.25 13.49 -8.95
C ALA A 154 -1.01 13.13 -10.43
N LEU A 155 -1.31 14.07 -11.34
CA LEU A 155 -1.06 13.89 -12.76
C LEU A 155 0.43 13.74 -13.05
N ARG A 156 1.26 14.61 -12.47
CA ARG A 156 2.72 14.57 -12.61
C ARG A 156 3.28 13.24 -12.12
N VAL A 157 2.92 12.81 -10.92
CA VAL A 157 3.37 11.54 -10.33
C VAL A 157 2.98 10.34 -11.19
N ALA A 158 1.74 10.28 -11.68
CA ALA A 158 1.29 9.22 -12.58
C ALA A 158 2.06 9.20 -13.91
N THR A 159 2.30 10.38 -14.50
CA THR A 159 2.99 10.54 -15.78
C THR A 159 4.49 10.22 -15.68
N ASP A 160 5.14 10.64 -14.59
CA ASP A 160 6.54 10.34 -14.30
C ASP A 160 6.75 8.81 -14.15
N ALA A 161 5.82 8.13 -13.46
CA ALA A 161 5.87 6.68 -13.31
C ALA A 161 5.69 5.94 -14.66
N LEU A 162 4.77 6.38 -15.50
CA LEU A 162 4.62 5.85 -16.87
C LEU A 162 5.88 6.02 -17.70
N SER A 163 6.49 7.20 -17.65
CA SER A 163 7.77 7.48 -18.33
C SER A 163 8.90 6.60 -17.79
N SER A 164 8.86 6.24 -16.51
CA SER A 164 9.80 5.28 -15.92
C SER A 164 9.57 3.86 -16.44
N PHE A 165 8.32 3.37 -16.42
CA PHE A 165 7.97 2.04 -16.93
C PHE A 165 8.31 1.88 -18.41
N HIS A 166 8.02 2.90 -19.22
CA HIS A 166 8.36 2.91 -20.64
C HIS A 166 9.87 2.78 -20.87
N ARG A 167 10.68 3.61 -20.18
CA ARG A 167 12.15 3.55 -20.29
C ARG A 167 12.73 2.23 -19.79
N ALA A 168 12.09 1.59 -18.82
CA ALA A 168 12.47 0.28 -18.32
C ALA A 168 12.00 -0.89 -19.21
N GLY A 169 11.20 -0.63 -20.26
CA GLY A 169 10.56 -1.67 -21.07
C GLY A 169 9.51 -2.48 -20.30
N ASN A 170 9.00 -1.95 -19.17
CA ASN A 170 8.03 -2.61 -18.32
C ASN A 170 6.60 -2.35 -18.84
N GLY A 171 6.21 -3.06 -19.91
CA GLY A 171 4.89 -2.91 -20.53
C GLY A 171 3.73 -3.25 -19.58
N ARG A 172 3.91 -4.19 -18.63
CA ARG A 172 2.89 -4.50 -17.63
C ARG A 172 2.69 -3.34 -16.66
N GLY A 173 3.78 -2.75 -16.16
CA GLY A 173 3.76 -1.57 -15.31
C GLY A 173 3.15 -0.37 -16.03
N GLU A 174 3.51 -0.15 -17.29
CA GLU A 174 2.94 0.91 -18.12
C GLU A 174 1.42 0.77 -18.27
N ALA A 175 0.91 -0.42 -18.59
CA ALA A 175 -0.53 -0.67 -18.69
C ALA A 175 -1.29 -0.45 -17.37
N LEU A 176 -0.75 -0.93 -16.25
CA LEU A 176 -1.37 -0.76 -14.94
C LEU A 176 -1.29 0.71 -14.49
N GLY A 177 -0.20 1.42 -14.80
CA GLY A 177 -0.02 2.84 -14.54
C GLY A 177 -1.02 3.70 -15.31
N LEU A 178 -1.34 3.34 -16.55
CA LEU A 178 -2.35 4.05 -17.36
C LEU A 178 -3.73 3.99 -16.69
N SER A 179 -4.07 2.89 -16.02
CA SER A 179 -5.31 2.79 -15.26
C SER A 179 -5.35 3.76 -14.06
N ILE A 180 -4.21 4.01 -13.41
CA ILE A 180 -4.09 5.02 -12.34
C ILE A 180 -4.18 6.43 -12.94
N LEU A 181 -3.51 6.69 -14.07
CA LEU A 181 -3.61 7.97 -14.77
C LEU A 181 -5.05 8.30 -15.18
N ALA A 182 -5.81 7.32 -15.66
CA ALA A 182 -7.22 7.50 -15.97
C ALA A 182 -8.05 7.93 -14.75
N GLN A 183 -7.78 7.35 -13.56
CA GLN A 183 -8.42 7.78 -12.31
C GLN A 183 -8.14 9.25 -12.01
N VAL A 184 -6.92 9.74 -12.26
CA VAL A 184 -6.58 11.16 -12.11
C VAL A 184 -7.42 12.04 -13.04
N TYR A 185 -7.57 11.66 -14.31
CA TYR A 185 -8.40 12.42 -15.26
C TYR A 185 -9.88 12.44 -14.87
N VAL A 186 -10.43 11.34 -14.34
CA VAL A 186 -11.79 11.33 -13.79
C VAL A 186 -11.92 12.35 -12.65
N GLN A 187 -10.96 12.40 -11.72
CA GLN A 187 -10.96 13.36 -10.62
C GLN A 187 -10.78 14.82 -11.08
N ARG A 188 -10.15 15.02 -12.25
CA ARG A 188 -10.04 16.33 -12.92
C ARG A 188 -11.29 16.76 -13.68
N LEU A 189 -12.32 15.91 -13.76
CA LEU A 189 -13.52 16.12 -14.59
C LEU A 189 -13.19 16.14 -16.10
N GLU A 190 -12.23 15.32 -16.52
CA GLU A 190 -11.81 15.12 -17.91
C GLU A 190 -12.08 13.66 -18.36
N PRO A 191 -13.33 13.18 -18.35
CA PRO A 191 -13.65 11.76 -18.57
C PRO A 191 -13.34 11.28 -20.00
N GLU A 192 -13.39 12.15 -21.01
CA GLU A 192 -13.03 11.81 -22.38
C GLU A 192 -11.55 11.40 -22.46
N THR A 193 -10.67 12.18 -21.84
CA THR A 193 -9.24 11.86 -21.74
C THR A 193 -9.02 10.56 -20.97
N ALA A 194 -9.76 10.35 -19.87
CA ALA A 194 -9.70 9.10 -19.11
C ALA A 194 -10.04 7.88 -20.00
N VAL A 195 -11.08 7.98 -20.85
CA VAL A 195 -11.46 6.92 -21.79
C VAL A 195 -10.34 6.63 -22.80
N HIS A 196 -9.69 7.66 -23.32
CA HIS A 196 -8.54 7.49 -24.23
C HIS A 196 -7.39 6.73 -23.54
N VAL A 197 -6.99 7.16 -22.35
CA VAL A 197 -5.91 6.52 -21.57
C VAL A 197 -6.23 5.06 -21.23
N VAL A 198 -7.48 4.74 -20.87
CA VAL A 198 -7.89 3.35 -20.61
C VAL A 198 -7.85 2.50 -21.89
N ARG A 199 -8.20 3.07 -23.05
CA ARG A 199 -8.09 2.34 -24.33
C ARG A 199 -6.64 2.00 -24.66
N ASP A 200 -5.72 2.92 -24.38
CA ASP A 200 -4.28 2.67 -24.55
C ASP A 200 -3.80 1.55 -23.62
N ALA A 201 -4.25 1.55 -22.36
CA ALA A 201 -3.96 0.47 -21.40
C ALA A 201 -4.45 -0.90 -21.92
N VAL A 202 -5.68 -0.98 -22.41
CA VAL A 202 -6.26 -2.21 -22.97
C VAL A 202 -5.50 -2.66 -24.23
N ALA A 203 -5.16 -1.73 -25.12
CA ALA A 203 -4.40 -2.04 -26.31
C ALA A 203 -3.00 -2.57 -25.99
N LEU A 204 -2.34 -2.01 -24.97
CA LEU A 204 -1.04 -2.46 -24.49
C LEU A 204 -1.12 -3.86 -23.87
N LEU A 205 -2.09 -4.12 -22.98
CA LEU A 205 -2.30 -5.45 -22.38
C LEU A 205 -2.54 -6.51 -23.45
N ARG A 206 -3.35 -6.23 -24.47
CA ARG A 206 -3.60 -7.16 -25.60
C ARG A 206 -2.34 -7.49 -26.40
N LYS A 207 -1.38 -6.56 -26.49
CA LYS A 207 -0.10 -6.83 -27.16
C LYS A 207 0.83 -7.71 -26.31
N LEU A 208 0.63 -7.72 -24.99
CA LEU A 208 1.47 -8.47 -24.05
C LEU A 208 1.00 -9.92 -23.85
N GLY A 209 -0.24 -10.28 -24.27
CA GLY A 209 -0.80 -11.63 -24.20
C GLY A 209 -2.09 -11.70 -23.39
#